data_AF-A0A920UWS5-F1
#
_entry.id   AF-A0A920UWS5-F1
#
_cell.length_a   1.000
_cell.length_b   1.000
_cell.length_c   1.000
_cell.angle_alpha   90.00
_cell.angle_beta   90.00
_cell.angle_gamma   90.00
#
_symmetry.space_group_name_H-M   'P 1'
#
loop_
_entity.id
_entity.type
_entity.pdbx_description
1 polymer ?
#
loop_
_entity_poly.entity_id
_entity_poly.type
_entity_poly.pdbx_seq_one_letter_code
_entity_poly.pdbx_strand_id
1 'polypeptide(L)'
;MRIQLLAIGDRMPTWVADGFDDYSRRLRGKIRLQLVEVPAPRRGKNADIARLVRDEGQRLLAKAKAGDYRIALDEGGRVLTTQMVASRFSTWCEDGSNVAFFVGGADGLSDEAIASVNEVWSLSSLTLAHSLVRIVFAEQVYRAYSLMGGPSLPSWRAAMVIAVMVGNYRLVLRTACRINFI
;
A
#
# COMPACT_ATOMS: atom_id res chain seq x y z
N MET A 1 13.91 -4.32 3.49
CA MET A 1 12.56 -4.50 4.06
C MET A 1 11.63 -5.18 3.05
N ARG A 2 10.85 -6.17 3.49
CA ARG A 2 9.70 -6.71 2.75
C ARG A 2 8.42 -6.03 3.22
N ILE A 3 7.60 -5.57 2.27
CA ILE A 3 6.21 -5.15 2.51
C ILE A 3 5.30 -6.20 1.86
N GLN A 4 4.44 -6.82 2.65
CA GLN A 4 3.39 -7.71 2.15
C GLN A 4 2.04 -7.03 2.25
N LEU A 5 1.27 -7.05 1.17
CA LEU A 5 -0.15 -6.69 1.18
C LEU A 5 -0.96 -7.99 1.18
N LEU A 6 -1.53 -8.34 2.33
CA LEU A 6 -2.43 -9.47 2.51
C LEU A 6 -3.85 -8.99 2.23
N ALA A 7 -4.47 -9.46 1.15
CA ALA A 7 -5.77 -8.95 0.71
C ALA A 7 -6.77 -10.07 0.45
N ILE A 8 -7.99 -9.90 0.95
CA ILE A 8 -9.10 -10.79 0.61
C ILE A 8 -9.51 -10.61 -0.86
N GLY A 9 -9.81 -11.73 -1.50
CA GLY A 9 -10.23 -11.83 -2.91
C GLY A 9 -9.10 -12.30 -3.82
N ASP A 10 -9.34 -13.36 -4.57
CA ASP A 10 -8.41 -14.02 -5.51
C ASP A 10 -8.87 -13.93 -6.97
N ARG A 11 -9.95 -13.19 -7.21
CA ARG A 11 -10.60 -13.04 -8.53
C ARG A 11 -10.78 -11.57 -8.87
N MET A 12 -9.67 -10.84 -8.89
CA MET A 12 -9.68 -9.45 -9.37
C MET A 12 -9.67 -9.38 -10.89
N PRO A 13 -10.27 -8.35 -11.50
CA PRO A 13 -10.05 -8.02 -12.89
C PRO A 13 -8.56 -7.81 -13.19
N THR A 14 -8.12 -8.14 -14.40
CA THR A 14 -6.70 -8.05 -14.81
C THR A 14 -6.11 -6.65 -14.61
N TRP A 15 -6.89 -5.59 -14.87
CA TRP A 15 -6.43 -4.21 -14.69
C TRP A 15 -5.99 -3.87 -13.25
N VAL A 16 -6.52 -4.59 -12.25
CA VAL A 16 -6.13 -4.42 -10.84
C VAL A 16 -4.74 -4.99 -10.61
N ALA A 17 -4.51 -6.20 -11.11
CA ALA A 17 -3.20 -6.86 -11.05
C ALA A 17 -2.16 -6.05 -11.83
N ASP A 18 -2.49 -5.62 -13.05
CA ASP A 18 -1.61 -4.80 -13.89
C ASP A 18 -1.25 -3.47 -13.22
N GLY A 19 -2.25 -2.80 -12.61
CA GLY A 19 -2.05 -1.54 -11.90
C GLY A 19 -1.18 -1.71 -10.64
N PHE A 20 -1.39 -2.78 -9.86
CA PHE A 20 -0.52 -3.10 -8.73
C PHE A 20 0.92 -3.40 -9.20
N ASP A 21 1.05 -4.20 -10.25
CA ASP A 21 2.34 -4.65 -10.77
C ASP A 21 3.15 -3.55 -11.46
N ASP A 22 2.50 -2.53 -12.01
CA ASP A 22 3.18 -1.34 -12.53
C ASP A 22 3.95 -0.63 -11.41
N TYR A 23 3.36 -0.45 -10.23
CA TYR A 23 4.05 0.17 -9.09
C TYR A 23 5.00 -0.79 -8.37
N SER A 24 4.63 -2.06 -8.20
CA SER A 24 5.47 -3.04 -7.52
C SER A 24 6.82 -3.22 -8.21
N ARG A 25 6.84 -3.25 -9.55
CA ARG A 25 8.07 -3.38 -10.37
C ARG A 25 8.97 -2.14 -10.36
N ARG A 26 8.42 -0.97 -10.02
CA ARG A 26 9.20 0.28 -9.87
C ARG A 26 9.94 0.32 -8.54
N LEU A 27 9.49 -0.42 -7.53
CA LEU A 27 10.16 -0.59 -6.24
C LEU A 27 11.37 -1.52 -6.41
N ARG A 28 12.50 -0.95 -6.86
CA ARG A 28 13.78 -1.65 -6.96
C ARG A 28 14.65 -1.29 -5.76
N GLY A 29 15.29 -2.25 -5.11
CA GLY A 29 16.27 -2.01 -4.04
C GLY A 29 15.76 -2.32 -2.64
N LYS A 30 15.71 -1.30 -1.76
CA LYS A 30 15.54 -1.47 -0.30
C LYS A 30 14.16 -2.02 0.11
N ILE A 31 13.13 -1.76 -0.68
CA ILE A 31 11.75 -2.17 -0.44
C ILE A 31 11.33 -3.17 -1.52
N ARG A 32 10.81 -4.32 -1.07
CA ARG A 32 10.12 -5.29 -1.95
C ARG A 32 8.66 -5.36 -1.55
N LEU A 33 7.77 -4.90 -2.42
CA LEU A 33 6.32 -5.00 -2.25
C LEU A 33 5.81 -6.31 -2.87
N GLN A 34 4.99 -7.05 -2.12
CA GLN A 34 4.41 -8.32 -2.54
C GLN A 34 2.91 -8.33 -2.23
N LEU A 35 2.09 -8.75 -3.20
CA LEU A 35 0.67 -9.04 -2.98
C LEU A 35 0.52 -10.52 -2.60
N VAL A 36 -0.25 -10.79 -1.55
CA VAL A 36 -0.70 -12.13 -1.18
C VAL A 36 -2.21 -12.11 -1.18
N GLU A 37 -2.80 -12.78 -2.15
CA GLU A 37 -4.24 -12.92 -2.26
C GLU A 37 -4.74 -14.06 -1.38
N VAL A 38 -5.80 -13.77 -0.64
CA VAL A 38 -6.46 -14.73 0.26
C VAL A 38 -7.86 -14.98 -0.26
N PRO A 39 -8.20 -16.22 -0.67
CA PRO A 39 -9.51 -16.53 -1.23
C PRO A 39 -10.64 -16.19 -0.26
N ALA A 40 -11.61 -15.41 -0.76
CA ALA A 40 -12.82 -15.11 -0.01
C ALA A 40 -13.73 -16.36 0.10
N PRO A 41 -14.34 -16.61 1.26
CA PRO A 41 -15.33 -17.68 1.40
C PRO A 41 -16.54 -17.43 0.48
N ARG A 42 -17.15 -18.50 -0.03
CA ARG A 42 -18.34 -18.40 -0.89
C ARG A 42 -19.52 -17.87 -0.07
N ARG A 43 -20.12 -16.76 -0.50
CA ARG A 43 -21.36 -16.23 0.07
C ARG A 43 -22.56 -17.03 -0.44
N GLY A 44 -23.27 -17.71 0.45
CA GLY A 44 -24.58 -18.31 0.16
C GLY A 44 -25.74 -17.33 0.39
N LYS A 45 -26.96 -17.70 -0.03
CA LYS A 45 -28.17 -16.85 0.09
C LYS A 45 -28.50 -16.39 1.53
N ASN A 46 -28.16 -17.21 2.54
CA ASN A 46 -28.39 -16.94 3.97
C ASN A 46 -27.07 -16.93 4.75
N ALA A 47 -26.01 -16.40 4.15
CA ALA A 47 -24.71 -16.40 4.79
C ALA A 47 -24.68 -15.51 6.04
N ASP A 48 -24.15 -16.05 7.13
CA ASP A 48 -23.80 -15.28 8.33
C ASP A 48 -22.57 -14.44 8.02
N ILE A 49 -22.80 -13.15 7.72
CA ILE A 49 -21.75 -12.19 7.36
C ILE A 49 -20.71 -12.06 8.46
N ALA A 50 -21.14 -11.98 9.73
CA ALA A 50 -20.22 -11.84 10.85
C ALA A 50 -19.29 -13.05 11.00
N ARG A 51 -19.81 -14.26 10.74
CA ARG A 51 -18.97 -15.46 10.68
C ARG A 51 -18.02 -15.44 9.50
N LEU A 52 -18.45 -14.99 8.33
CA LEU A 52 -17.58 -14.91 7.14
C LEU A 52 -16.44 -13.92 7.34
N VAL A 53 -16.72 -12.74 7.87
CA VAL A 53 -15.70 -11.71 8.14
C VAL A 53 -14.66 -12.20 9.15
N ARG A 54 -15.08 -12.96 10.17
CA ARG A 54 -14.16 -13.60 11.12
C ARG A 54 -13.29 -14.68 10.46
N ASP A 55 -13.85 -15.52 9.58
CA ASP A 55 -13.08 -16.51 8.81
C ASP A 55 -12.06 -15.82 7.88
N GLU A 56 -12.48 -14.75 7.18
CA GLU A 56 -11.59 -13.92 6.37
C GLU A 56 -10.42 -13.34 7.19
N GLY A 57 -10.71 -12.77 8.37
CA GLY A 57 -9.70 -12.24 9.29
C GLY A 57 -8.70 -13.30 9.75
N GLN A 58 -9.19 -14.49 10.14
CA GLN A 58 -8.32 -15.62 10.52
C GLN A 58 -7.43 -16.07 9.37
N ARG A 59 -7.95 -16.12 8.14
CA ARG A 59 -7.15 -16.49 6.96
C ARG A 59 -6.06 -15.47 6.66
N LEU A 60 -6.35 -14.17 6.79
CA LEU A 60 -5.32 -13.13 6.65
C LEU A 60 -4.22 -13.29 7.71
N LEU A 61 -4.61 -13.49 8.97
CA LEU A 61 -3.66 -13.66 10.07
C LEU A 61 -2.76 -14.88 9.88
N ALA A 62 -3.30 -15.99 9.37
CA ALA A 62 -2.55 -17.19 9.05
C ALA A 62 -1.51 -17.00 7.92
N LYS A 63 -1.66 -15.96 7.08
CA LYS A 63 -0.70 -15.63 6.01
C LYS A 63 0.38 -14.64 6.44
N ALA A 64 0.15 -13.90 7.54
CA ALA A 64 1.15 -13.01 8.10
C ALA A 64 2.32 -13.81 8.68
N LYS A 65 3.56 -13.37 8.44
CA LYS A 65 4.71 -14.06 9.02
C LYS A 65 4.90 -13.66 10.48
N ALA A 66 5.46 -14.57 11.27
CA ALA A 66 5.84 -14.27 12.64
C ALA A 66 6.89 -13.14 12.67
N GLY A 67 6.70 -12.16 13.55
CA GLY A 67 7.60 -11.01 13.70
C GLY A 67 7.40 -9.88 12.70
N ASP A 68 6.51 -10.01 11.70
CA ASP A 68 6.16 -8.86 10.85
C ASP A 68 5.41 -7.81 11.66
N TYR A 69 5.72 -6.53 11.45
CA TYR A 69 4.92 -5.41 11.93
C TYR A 69 3.60 -5.37 11.16
N ARG A 70 2.47 -5.42 11.85
CA ARG A 70 1.14 -5.62 11.24
C ARG A 70 0.36 -4.32 11.21
N ILE A 71 -0.23 -4.01 10.06
CA ILE A 71 -1.02 -2.79 9.86
C ILE A 71 -2.33 -3.14 9.16
N ALA A 72 -3.46 -2.71 9.70
CA ALA A 72 -4.74 -2.81 9.01
C ALA A 72 -4.97 -1.56 8.16
N LEU A 73 -5.45 -1.74 6.92
CA LEU A 73 -5.96 -0.66 6.09
C LEU A 73 -7.49 -0.63 6.24
N ASP A 74 -7.98 0.38 6.95
CA ASP A 74 -9.38 0.53 7.33
C ASP A 74 -9.78 2.01 7.36
N GLU A 75 -11.03 2.32 7.01
CA GLU A 75 -11.53 3.70 6.95
C GLU A 75 -11.54 4.39 8.33
N GLY A 76 -11.73 3.62 9.42
CA GLY A 76 -11.64 4.11 10.80
C GLY A 76 -10.20 4.32 11.31
N GLY A 77 -9.20 4.06 10.47
CA GLY A 77 -7.79 4.21 10.80
C GLY A 77 -7.29 5.66 10.83
N ARG A 78 -6.04 5.82 11.25
CA ARG A 78 -5.35 7.11 11.22
C ARG A 78 -5.05 7.53 9.79
N VAL A 79 -5.42 8.76 9.43
CA VAL A 79 -5.01 9.39 8.16
C VAL A 79 -3.56 9.84 8.26
N LEU A 80 -2.74 9.40 7.30
CA LEU A 80 -1.31 9.73 7.23
C LEU A 80 -0.99 10.54 5.99
N THR A 81 -0.04 11.46 6.12
CA THR A 81 0.56 12.11 4.95
C THR A 81 1.64 11.21 4.34
N THR A 82 1.92 11.41 3.06
CA THR A 82 2.98 10.70 2.35
C THR A 82 4.35 10.83 3.04
N GLN A 83 4.66 11.99 3.62
CA GLN A 83 5.89 12.24 4.37
C GLN A 83 5.97 11.37 5.64
N MET A 84 4.86 11.21 6.34
CA MET A 84 4.79 10.34 7.52
C MET A 84 5.01 8.88 7.12
N VAL A 85 4.39 8.42 6.03
CA VAL A 85 4.60 7.07 5.50
C VAL A 85 6.07 6.85 5.10
N ALA A 86 6.70 7.82 4.42
CA ALA A 86 8.11 7.74 4.05
C ALA A 86 9.03 7.66 5.28
N SER A 87 8.77 8.43 6.33
CA SER A 87 9.52 8.37 7.59
C SER A 87 9.40 7.01 8.28
N ARG A 88 8.19 6.43 8.33
CA ARG A 88 7.97 5.06 8.85
C ARG A 88 8.75 4.03 8.05
N PHE A 89 8.72 4.12 6.72
CA PHE A 89 9.42 3.19 5.85
C PHE A 89 10.94 3.30 5.99
N SER A 90 11.49 4.51 6.22
CA SER A 90 12.93 4.68 6.53
C SER A 90 13.30 3.94 7.81
N THR A 91 12.53 4.16 8.87
CA THR A 91 12.74 3.52 10.18
C THR A 91 12.74 1.99 10.02
N TRP A 92 11.72 1.42 9.37
CA TRP A 92 11.67 -0.03 9.16
C TRP A 92 12.76 -0.57 8.25
N CYS A 93 13.25 0.22 7.29
CA CYS A 93 14.41 -0.17 6.49
C CYS A 93 15.70 -0.21 7.32
N GLU A 94 15.91 0.76 8.20
CA GLU A 94 17.07 0.86 9.10
C GLU A 94 17.07 -0.27 10.12
N ASP A 95 15.90 -0.57 10.70
CA ASP A 95 15.72 -1.64 11.68
C ASP A 95 15.68 -3.05 11.06
N GLY A 96 15.68 -3.14 9.73
CA GLY A 96 15.53 -4.42 9.01
C GLY A 96 14.16 -5.09 9.19
N SER A 97 13.17 -4.37 9.71
CA SER A 97 11.82 -4.86 9.97
C SER A 97 11.10 -5.22 8.67
N ASN A 98 10.21 -6.21 8.75
CA ASN A 98 9.27 -6.55 7.68
C ASN A 98 7.87 -6.14 8.12
N VAL A 99 7.02 -5.80 7.14
CA VAL A 99 5.70 -5.22 7.40
C VAL A 99 4.64 -5.96 6.61
N ALA A 100 3.52 -6.26 7.26
CA ALA A 100 2.35 -6.89 6.67
C ALA A 100 1.14 -5.94 6.80
N PHE A 101 0.58 -5.56 5.64
CA PHE A 101 -0.63 -4.76 5.53
C PHE A 101 -1.83 -5.67 5.25
N PHE A 102 -2.94 -5.44 5.95
CA PHE A 102 -4.15 -6.23 5.87
C PHE A 102 -5.24 -5.44 5.17
N VAL A 103 -5.86 -6.04 4.14
CA VAL A 103 -7.00 -5.48 3.40
C VAL A 103 -8.16 -6.46 3.48
N GLY A 104 -9.27 -5.98 4.04
CA GLY A 104 -10.51 -6.73 4.18
C GLY A 104 -11.22 -7.00 2.85
N GLY A 105 -12.26 -7.81 2.91
CA GLY A 105 -13.18 -8.04 1.80
C GLY A 105 -14.16 -6.88 1.64
N ALA A 106 -15.29 -7.15 0.96
CA ALA A 106 -16.34 -6.13 0.78
C ALA A 106 -16.99 -5.69 2.11
N ASP A 107 -16.92 -6.51 3.16
CA ASP A 107 -17.50 -6.22 4.48
C ASP A 107 -16.44 -5.74 5.50
N GLY A 108 -15.21 -5.47 5.06
CA GLY A 108 -14.12 -4.99 5.92
C GLY A 108 -13.32 -6.08 6.62
N LEU A 109 -12.68 -5.73 7.74
CA LEU A 109 -11.90 -6.62 8.59
C LEU A 109 -12.69 -6.94 9.87
N SER A 110 -12.53 -8.16 10.40
CA SER A 110 -13.11 -8.52 11.70
C SER A 110 -12.45 -7.74 12.84
N ASP A 111 -13.22 -7.46 13.90
CA ASP A 111 -12.72 -6.83 15.12
C ASP A 111 -11.50 -7.57 15.70
N GLU A 112 -11.50 -8.91 15.67
CA GLU A 112 -10.38 -9.72 16.14
C GLU A 112 -9.10 -9.52 15.30
N ALA A 113 -9.27 -9.28 13.99
CA ALA A 113 -8.15 -8.98 13.11
C ALA A 113 -7.60 -7.57 13.39
N ILE A 114 -8.48 -6.58 13.54
CA ILE A 114 -8.11 -5.21 13.90
C ILE A 114 -7.40 -5.17 15.27
N ALA A 115 -7.88 -5.91 16.27
CA ALA A 115 -7.25 -5.99 17.58
C ALA A 115 -5.86 -6.65 17.56
N SER A 116 -5.53 -7.39 16.50
CA SER A 116 -4.28 -8.14 16.37
C SER A 116 -3.16 -7.41 15.60
N VAL A 117 -3.46 -6.22 15.04
CA VAL A 117 -2.49 -5.39 14.32
C VAL A 117 -1.85 -4.34 15.23
N ASN A 118 -0.69 -3.84 14.85
CA ASN A 118 0.03 -2.82 15.60
C ASN A 118 -0.52 -1.41 15.34
N GLU A 119 -0.96 -1.13 14.12
CA GLU A 119 -1.57 0.16 13.74
C GLU A 119 -2.73 -0.05 12.75
N VAL A 120 -3.66 0.90 12.73
CA VAL A 120 -4.75 0.97 11.75
C VAL A 120 -4.61 2.27 10.97
N TRP A 121 -4.50 2.18 9.64
CA TRP A 121 -4.27 3.31 8.75
C TRP A 121 -5.46 3.48 7.80
N SER A 122 -5.84 4.73 7.58
CA SER A 122 -6.86 5.10 6.60
C SER A 122 -6.20 5.70 5.36
N LEU A 123 -6.52 5.16 4.19
CA LEU A 123 -6.07 5.69 2.89
C LEU A 123 -6.92 6.89 2.44
N SER A 124 -8.16 6.98 2.92
CA SER A 124 -9.11 8.02 2.54
C SER A 124 -10.26 8.06 3.55
N SER A 125 -10.88 9.23 3.69
CA SER A 125 -12.18 9.35 4.37
C SER A 125 -13.34 8.78 3.53
N LEU A 126 -13.09 8.38 2.29
CA LEU A 126 -14.06 7.71 1.42
C LEU A 126 -13.90 6.18 1.51
N THR A 127 -15.02 5.47 1.39
CA THR A 127 -15.02 4.02 1.25
C THR A 127 -14.48 3.64 -0.14
N LEU A 128 -13.27 3.10 -0.17
CA LEU A 128 -12.62 2.64 -1.40
C LEU A 128 -12.95 1.17 -1.64
N ALA A 129 -13.25 0.82 -2.90
CA ALA A 129 -13.37 -0.57 -3.29
C ALA A 129 -12.05 -1.32 -3.00
N HIS A 130 -12.13 -2.49 -2.39
CA HIS A 130 -10.96 -3.31 -2.03
C HIS A 130 -10.02 -3.60 -3.22
N SER A 131 -10.54 -3.66 -4.46
CA SER A 131 -9.74 -3.74 -5.68
C SER A 131 -8.87 -2.49 -5.90
N LEU A 132 -9.45 -1.31 -5.73
CA LEU A 132 -8.78 -0.02 -5.88
C LEU A 132 -7.78 0.23 -4.75
N VAL A 133 -8.09 -0.21 -3.53
CA VAL A 133 -7.19 -0.13 -2.36
C VAL A 133 -5.82 -0.72 -2.69
N ARG A 134 -5.77 -1.85 -3.40
CA ARG A 134 -4.50 -2.50 -3.79
C ARG A 134 -3.61 -1.58 -4.64
N ILE A 135 -4.20 -0.94 -5.64
CA ILE A 135 -3.48 -0.05 -6.57
C ILE A 135 -3.07 1.24 -5.87
N VAL A 136 -4.00 1.87 -5.15
CA VAL A 136 -3.73 3.11 -4.39
C VAL A 136 -2.63 2.86 -3.38
N PHE A 137 -2.69 1.75 -2.63
CA PHE A 137 -1.63 1.38 -1.69
C PHE A 137 -0.28 1.20 -2.39
N ALA A 138 -0.22 0.46 -3.51
CA ALA A 138 1.03 0.25 -4.24
C ALA A 138 1.63 1.57 -4.76
N GLU A 139 0.79 2.48 -5.25
CA GLU A 139 1.19 3.82 -5.67
C GLU A 139 1.74 4.64 -4.49
N GLN A 140 1.06 4.64 -3.35
CA GLN A 140 1.50 5.36 -2.15
C GLN A 140 2.80 4.80 -1.59
N VAL A 141 3.00 3.47 -1.64
CA VAL A 141 4.28 2.84 -1.28
C VAL A 141 5.40 3.33 -2.20
N TYR A 142 5.16 3.36 -3.51
CA TYR A 142 6.11 3.89 -4.49
C TYR A 142 6.41 5.38 -4.26
N ARG A 143 5.39 6.18 -3.94
CA ARG A 143 5.53 7.61 -3.67
C ARG A 143 6.35 7.87 -2.41
N ALA A 144 6.05 7.16 -1.32
CA ALA A 144 6.83 7.22 -0.08
C ALA A 144 8.28 6.79 -0.32
N TYR A 145 8.49 5.72 -1.08
CA TYR A 145 9.82 5.24 -1.45
C TYR A 145 10.62 6.26 -2.27
N SER A 146 9.96 6.98 -3.18
CA SER A 146 10.59 8.03 -3.98
C SER A 146 11.07 9.20 -3.12
N LEU A 147 10.34 9.53 -2.04
CA LEU A 147 10.76 10.56 -1.08
C LEU A 147 11.97 10.15 -0.24
N MET A 148 12.16 8.85 0.01
CA MET A 148 13.32 8.33 0.74
C MET A 148 14.62 8.35 -0.08
N GLY A 149 14.58 8.72 -1.37
CA GLY A 149 15.72 8.62 -2.27
C GLY A 149 15.92 7.22 -2.87
N GLY A 150 14.82 6.52 -3.21
CA GLY A 150 14.86 5.30 -4.05
C GLY A 150 15.61 5.49 -5.38
N PRO A 151 15.81 4.42 -6.19
CA PRO A 151 16.68 4.45 -7.37
C PRO A 151 16.27 5.64 -8.22
N SER A 152 17.23 6.54 -8.36
CA SER A 152 17.09 7.80 -9.05
C SER A 152 16.27 7.60 -10.31
N LEU A 153 15.02 8.06 -10.29
CA LEU A 153 14.42 8.56 -11.51
C LEU A 153 15.44 9.54 -12.12
N PRO A 154 15.64 9.57 -13.44
CA PRO A 154 16.42 10.61 -14.08
C PRO A 154 16.06 11.96 -13.45
N SER A 155 17.05 12.78 -13.11
CA SER A 155 16.90 13.95 -12.23
C SER A 155 15.69 14.84 -12.55
N TRP A 156 15.29 14.92 -13.83
CA TRP A 156 14.11 15.66 -14.28
C TRP A 156 12.76 15.04 -13.87
N ARG A 157 12.63 13.71 -13.80
CA ARG A 157 11.40 13.02 -13.32
C ARG A 157 11.28 13.07 -11.80
N ALA A 158 12.40 12.93 -11.08
CA ALA A 158 12.44 13.17 -9.64
C ALA A 158 12.05 14.62 -9.33
N ALA A 159 12.66 15.58 -10.04
CA ALA A 159 12.32 17.01 -9.92
C ALA A 159 10.86 17.30 -10.29
N MET A 160 10.29 16.63 -11.29
CA MET A 160 8.89 16.82 -11.68
C MET A 160 7.92 16.28 -10.61
N VAL A 161 8.17 15.08 -10.06
CA VAL A 161 7.35 14.52 -8.97
C VAL A 161 7.47 15.36 -7.70
N ILE A 162 8.68 15.79 -7.34
CA ILE A 162 8.92 16.68 -6.19
C ILE A 162 8.26 18.04 -6.42
N ALA A 163 8.38 18.63 -7.60
CA ALA A 163 7.84 19.96 -7.89
C ALA A 163 6.31 19.99 -7.97
N VAL A 164 5.68 18.90 -8.45
CA VAL A 164 4.22 18.71 -8.38
C VAL A 164 3.77 18.60 -6.91
N MET A 165 4.54 17.94 -6.05
CA MET A 165 4.18 17.76 -4.64
C MET A 165 4.45 18.97 -3.73
N VAL A 166 5.49 19.77 -4.02
CA VAL A 166 5.83 20.97 -3.22
C VAL A 166 5.09 22.23 -3.74
N GLY A 167 4.25 22.09 -4.78
CA GLY A 167 3.53 23.22 -5.39
C GLY A 167 4.47 24.28 -6.00
N ASN A 168 5.74 23.93 -6.22
CA ASN A 168 6.78 24.86 -6.63
C ASN A 168 7.20 24.61 -8.09
N TYR A 169 6.34 25.05 -9.00
CA TYR A 169 6.50 24.90 -10.46
C TYR A 169 7.74 25.61 -11.04
N ARG A 170 8.39 26.50 -10.28
CA ARG A 170 9.65 27.15 -10.69
C ARG A 170 10.80 26.15 -10.86
N LEU A 171 10.77 25.01 -10.16
CA LEU A 171 11.77 23.95 -10.33
C LEU A 171 11.56 23.16 -11.65
N VAL A 172 10.30 22.99 -12.08
CA VAL A 172 9.96 22.31 -13.34
C VAL A 172 10.50 23.08 -14.54
N LEU A 173 10.29 24.40 -14.56
CA LEU A 173 10.68 25.25 -15.69
C LEU A 173 12.20 25.36 -15.85
N ARG A 174 12.97 25.39 -14.75
CA ARG A 174 14.45 25.44 -14.83
C ARG A 174 15.07 24.14 -15.32
N THR A 175 14.44 23.00 -15.03
CA THR A 175 14.95 21.69 -15.43
C THR A 175 14.52 21.31 -16.85
N ALA A 176 13.30 21.68 -17.27
CA ALA A 176 12.82 21.46 -18.63
C ALA A 176 13.55 22.32 -19.68
N CYS A 177 13.96 23.55 -19.33
CA CYS A 177 14.64 24.45 -20.28
C CYS A 177 16.09 24.01 -20.60
N ARG A 178 16.69 23.14 -19.78
CA ARG A 178 18.06 22.61 -20.00
C ARG A 178 18.12 21.39 -20.92
N ILE A 179 16.98 20.80 -21.28
CA ILE A 179 16.92 19.59 -22.12
C ILE A 179 16.74 19.93 -23.61
N ASN A 180 16.30 21.15 -23.95
CA ASN A 180 16.20 21.61 -25.35
C ASN A 180 17.48 22.28 -25.88
N PHE A 181 18.56 22.30 -25.09
CA PHE A 181 19.89 22.72 -25.51
C PHE A 181 20.91 21.74 -24.91
N ILE A 182 21.05 20.58 -25.54
CA ILE A 182 22.25 19.75 -25.77
C ILE A 182 21.78 18.55 -26.60
#